data_AF-A0A943TPX4-F1
#
_entry.id   AF-A0A943TPX4-F1
#
_cell.length_a   1.000
_cell.length_b   1.000
_cell.length_c   1.000
_cell.angle_alpha   90.00
_cell.angle_beta   90.00
_cell.angle_gamma   90.00
#
_symmetry.space_group_name_H-M   'P 1'
#
loop_
_entity.id
_entity.type
_entity.pdbx_description
1 polymer ?
#
loop_
_entity_poly.entity_id
_entity_poly.type
_entity_poly.pdbx_seq_one_letter_code
_entity_poly.pdbx_strand_id
1 'polypeptide(L)'
;MKKILAIAAAAALTAGVSAYAANPFSDVSPDDWAYQAVSDLSDQGVVEGYPDGTFKGERNMTRYELAQVIARLMAREDQLNAEQKATLDKLAGEYADELANLGVRVSNLEKKVGNISWSGDARMRYQNKALNDDNYDGRIRIVAKAAVNDSTYAQARFTSNMNFKNDKDANTYADQLFVNHGFGDFSARLGRQPITFGNQGGWLYGDGKGYDGAQLSYKGSKVGVTVGYGQFNTSDYDGVADPDENILDENMFFARANGKLNVVDLGVDYVRFVGEDHVNMIGANLGFNVGDFRVFGEYWKNTSIDDDYDRAWNAGIGYGKLDLKKPGSFALSLAYNDVDAGVYFGGTGLSTDVLSTLTSSTKNKGLYADNVTFWNAMADVTLQKNVYLHGEYAFDVKGEKNNQDLDVDDAWTVSLNYKF
;
A
#
# COMPACT_ATOMS: atom_id res chain seq x y z
N MET A 1 43.17 -6.70 2.95
CA MET A 1 43.86 -6.48 1.65
C MET A 1 43.88 -7.72 0.76
N LYS A 2 44.46 -8.86 1.19
CA LYS A 2 44.55 -10.10 0.37
C LYS A 2 43.22 -10.57 -0.25
N LYS A 3 42.08 -10.46 0.45
CA LYS A 3 40.77 -10.90 -0.07
C LYS A 3 40.15 -9.96 -1.12
N ILE A 4 40.45 -8.65 -1.10
CA ILE A 4 39.83 -7.65 -2.00
C ILE A 4 40.63 -7.53 -3.30
N LEU A 5 41.97 -7.58 -3.21
CA LEU A 5 42.83 -7.72 -4.41
C LEU A 5 42.59 -9.05 -5.12
N ALA A 6 42.27 -10.13 -4.39
CA ALA A 6 41.88 -11.41 -4.99
C ALA A 6 40.55 -11.33 -5.77
N ILE A 7 39.64 -10.41 -5.41
CA ILE A 7 38.37 -10.19 -6.12
C ILE A 7 38.59 -9.35 -7.38
N ALA A 8 39.43 -8.31 -7.31
CA ALA A 8 39.85 -7.57 -8.50
C ALA A 8 40.66 -8.46 -9.48
N ALA A 9 41.51 -9.34 -8.96
CA ALA A 9 42.20 -10.37 -9.74
C ALA A 9 41.23 -11.41 -10.33
N ALA A 10 40.20 -11.83 -9.57
CA ALA A 10 39.17 -12.74 -10.07
C ALA A 10 38.33 -12.10 -11.18
N ALA A 11 38.10 -10.77 -11.13
CA ALA A 11 37.45 -9.98 -12.18
C ALA A 11 38.25 -9.95 -13.50
N ALA A 12 39.58 -9.88 -13.42
CA ALA A 12 40.46 -9.81 -14.59
C ALA A 12 40.64 -11.15 -15.34
N LEU A 13 40.36 -12.30 -14.72
CA LEU A 13 40.72 -13.64 -15.22
C LEU A 13 39.85 -14.22 -16.36
N THR A 14 39.00 -13.42 -17.04
CA THR A 14 38.14 -13.95 -18.14
C THR A 14 38.60 -13.59 -19.55
N ALA A 15 39.66 -12.80 -19.72
CA ALA A 15 40.35 -12.69 -21.01
C ALA A 15 41.46 -13.73 -21.06
N GLY A 16 41.39 -14.63 -22.04
CA GLY A 16 42.30 -15.77 -22.17
C GLY A 16 43.78 -15.40 -21.99
N VAL A 17 44.51 -16.30 -21.33
CA VAL A 17 45.97 -16.31 -21.20
C VAL A 17 46.61 -16.03 -22.56
N SER A 18 47.13 -14.82 -22.77
CA SER A 18 48.04 -14.52 -23.88
C SER A 18 48.84 -13.26 -23.61
N ALA A 19 50.16 -13.45 -23.68
CA ALA A 19 51.26 -12.50 -23.66
C ALA A 19 51.54 -11.80 -22.32
N TYR A 20 52.77 -11.96 -21.84
CA TYR A 20 53.39 -11.16 -20.78
C TYR A 20 53.23 -9.68 -21.14
N ALA A 21 52.23 -9.02 -20.55
CA ALA A 21 52.18 -7.58 -20.58
C ALA A 21 53.40 -7.05 -19.81
N ALA A 22 54.00 -5.98 -20.34
CA ALA A 22 55.11 -5.34 -19.68
C ALA A 22 54.56 -4.64 -18.43
N ASN A 23 54.80 -5.23 -17.26
CA ASN A 23 54.45 -4.61 -16.00
C ASN A 23 55.07 -3.20 -15.92
N PRO A 24 54.25 -2.13 -15.79
CA PRO A 24 54.74 -0.75 -15.79
C PRO A 24 55.38 -0.34 -14.47
N PHE A 25 55.36 -1.19 -13.44
CA PHE A 25 55.84 -0.86 -12.09
C PHE A 25 57.21 -1.46 -11.77
N SER A 26 58.16 -0.61 -11.39
CA SER A 26 59.54 -1.01 -11.10
C SER A 26 59.71 -1.84 -9.82
N ASP A 27 58.71 -1.83 -8.92
CA ASP A 27 58.71 -2.50 -7.62
C ASP A 27 57.81 -3.74 -7.57
N VAL A 28 57.40 -4.26 -8.72
CA VAL A 28 56.61 -5.50 -8.84
C VAL A 28 57.41 -6.49 -9.70
N SER A 29 58.02 -7.47 -9.06
CA SER A 29 58.88 -8.48 -9.68
C SER A 29 58.04 -9.62 -10.29
N PRO A 30 58.47 -10.27 -11.39
CA PRO A 30 57.83 -11.48 -11.92
C PRO A 30 57.65 -12.62 -10.89
N ASP A 31 58.47 -12.65 -9.84
CA ASP A 31 58.39 -13.63 -8.75
C ASP A 31 57.35 -13.26 -7.67
N ASP A 32 56.76 -12.06 -7.73
CA ASP A 32 55.75 -11.63 -6.76
C ASP A 32 54.42 -12.35 -6.99
N TRP A 33 53.82 -12.81 -5.90
CA TRP A 33 52.51 -13.49 -5.93
C TRP A 33 51.40 -12.64 -6.58
N ALA A 34 51.56 -11.31 -6.58
CA ALA A 34 50.59 -10.36 -7.13
C ALA A 34 50.93 -9.90 -8.56
N TYR A 35 52.07 -10.32 -9.13
CA TYR A 35 52.58 -9.82 -10.41
C TYR A 35 51.51 -9.85 -11.51
N GLN A 36 50.92 -11.03 -11.74
CA GLN A 36 49.92 -11.20 -12.80
C GLN A 36 48.69 -10.33 -12.57
N ALA A 37 48.17 -10.31 -11.34
CA ALA A 37 46.98 -9.53 -11.00
C ALA A 37 47.22 -8.01 -11.14
N VAL A 38 48.38 -7.51 -10.72
CA VAL A 38 48.72 -6.09 -10.80
C VAL A 38 48.96 -5.69 -12.26
N SER A 39 49.62 -6.53 -13.04
CA SER A 39 49.81 -6.31 -14.48
C SER A 39 48.48 -6.22 -15.20
N ASP A 40 47.62 -7.24 -15.04
CA ASP A 40 46.32 -7.31 -15.74
C ASP A 40 45.40 -6.13 -15.37
N LEU A 41 45.37 -5.77 -14.08
CA LEU A 41 44.57 -4.63 -13.61
C LEU A 41 45.14 -3.28 -14.06
N SER A 42 46.45 -3.19 -14.26
CA SER A 42 47.08 -1.98 -14.80
C SER A 42 46.81 -1.83 -16.29
N ASP A 43 46.88 -2.91 -17.07
CA ASP A 43 46.52 -2.89 -18.49
C ASP A 43 45.06 -2.53 -18.70
N GLN A 44 44.19 -2.97 -17.79
CA GLN A 44 42.79 -2.58 -17.77
C GLN A 44 42.57 -1.15 -17.24
N GLY A 45 43.62 -0.42 -16.85
CA GLY A 45 43.50 0.93 -16.28
C GLY A 45 42.68 0.99 -15.00
N VAL A 46 42.54 -0.13 -14.29
CA VAL A 46 41.88 -0.21 -12.97
C VAL A 46 42.85 0.23 -11.88
N VAL A 47 44.10 -0.21 -12.00
CA VAL A 47 45.20 0.17 -11.12
C VAL A 47 46.14 1.14 -11.84
N GLU A 48 46.47 2.24 -11.18
CA GLU A 48 47.54 3.14 -11.61
C GLU A 48 48.56 3.25 -10.48
N GLY A 49 49.84 3.25 -10.85
CA GLY A 49 50.94 3.45 -9.92
C GLY A 49 51.18 4.93 -9.60
N TYR A 50 52.24 5.17 -8.86
CA TYR A 50 52.71 6.49 -8.50
C TYR A 50 53.48 7.13 -9.66
N PRO A 51 53.61 8.47 -9.70
CA PRO A 51 54.35 9.18 -10.74
C PRO A 51 55.84 8.79 -10.85
N ASP A 52 56.39 8.16 -9.81
CA ASP A 52 57.75 7.62 -9.77
C ASP A 52 57.88 6.24 -10.44
N GLY A 53 56.80 5.69 -11.00
CA GLY A 53 56.78 4.40 -11.69
C GLY A 53 56.65 3.19 -10.78
N THR A 54 56.19 3.36 -9.53
CA THR A 54 56.01 2.26 -8.56
C THR A 54 54.54 1.97 -8.25
N PHE A 55 54.21 0.77 -7.79
CA PHE A 55 52.87 0.37 -7.31
C PHE A 55 52.72 0.55 -5.78
N LYS A 56 53.82 0.38 -5.02
CA LYS A 56 53.89 0.44 -3.55
C LYS A 56 52.94 -0.55 -2.85
N GLY A 57 52.88 -1.78 -3.36
CA GLY A 57 51.95 -2.82 -2.90
C GLY A 57 52.10 -3.27 -1.44
N GLU A 58 53.25 -2.99 -0.80
CA GLU A 58 53.48 -3.30 0.61
C GLU A 58 52.93 -2.25 1.59
N ARG A 59 52.50 -1.08 1.09
CA ARG A 59 51.94 -0.02 1.93
C ARG A 59 50.45 -0.26 2.18
N ASN A 60 49.97 0.16 3.36
CA ASN A 60 48.54 0.28 3.61
C ASN A 60 47.91 1.32 2.66
N MET A 61 46.91 0.89 1.91
CA MET A 61 46.11 1.74 1.03
C MET A 61 45.08 2.55 1.84
N THR A 62 44.90 3.82 1.47
CA THR A 62 43.86 4.68 2.06
C THR A 62 42.48 4.32 1.52
N ARG A 63 41.41 4.72 2.24
CA ARG A 63 40.03 4.51 1.78
C ARG A 63 39.74 5.17 0.43
N TYR A 64 40.32 6.35 0.18
CA TYR A 64 40.17 7.06 -1.10
C TYR A 64 40.90 6.38 -2.26
N GLU A 65 42.11 5.86 -2.03
CA GLU A 65 42.84 5.10 -3.06
C GLU A 65 42.07 3.83 -3.45
N LEU A 66 41.46 3.14 -2.48
CA LEU A 66 40.59 2.01 -2.78
C LEU A 66 39.31 2.42 -3.50
N ALA A 67 38.69 3.54 -3.11
CA ALA A 67 37.50 4.06 -3.80
C ALA A 67 37.78 4.42 -5.26
N GLN A 68 38.99 4.91 -5.59
CA GLN A 68 39.40 5.14 -6.98
C GLN A 68 39.48 3.84 -7.78
N VAL A 69 40.00 2.76 -7.19
CA VAL A 69 40.02 1.43 -7.82
C VAL A 69 38.59 0.91 -8.02
N ILE A 70 37.72 1.05 -7.03
CA ILE A 70 36.31 0.66 -7.12
C ILE A 70 35.58 1.46 -8.21
N ALA A 71 35.78 2.78 -8.27
CA ALA A 71 35.20 3.65 -9.29
C ALA A 71 35.57 3.20 -10.72
N ARG A 72 36.83 2.83 -10.93
CA ARG A 72 37.33 2.34 -12.23
C ARG A 72 36.76 0.97 -12.58
N LEU A 73 36.60 0.09 -11.60
CA LEU A 73 35.90 -1.18 -11.80
C LEU A 73 34.41 -0.97 -12.15
N MET A 74 33.74 -0.01 -11.51
CA MET A 74 32.34 0.32 -11.82
C MET A 74 32.16 0.84 -13.25
N ALA A 75 33.14 1.59 -13.78
CA ALA A 75 33.11 2.03 -15.18
C ALA A 75 33.25 0.87 -16.19
N ARG A 76 33.59 -0.33 -15.73
CA ARG A 76 33.82 -1.54 -16.54
C ARG A 76 32.89 -2.68 -16.13
N GLU A 77 31.78 -2.38 -15.49
CA GLU A 77 30.83 -3.36 -14.97
C GLU A 77 30.37 -4.34 -16.07
N ASP A 78 30.25 -3.91 -17.32
CA ASP A 78 29.84 -4.74 -18.46
C ASP A 78 30.81 -5.89 -18.80
N GLN A 79 32.06 -5.81 -18.32
CA GLN A 79 33.07 -6.85 -18.52
C GLN A 79 33.07 -7.90 -17.39
N LEU A 80 32.21 -7.71 -16.38
CA LEU A 80 32.15 -8.56 -15.19
C LEU A 80 31.01 -9.58 -15.27
N ASN A 81 31.26 -10.78 -14.75
CA ASN A 81 30.23 -11.79 -14.54
C ASN A 81 29.36 -11.45 -13.32
N ALA A 82 28.25 -12.18 -13.14
CA ALA A 82 27.27 -11.89 -12.09
C ALA A 82 27.84 -11.91 -10.66
N GLU A 83 28.79 -12.81 -10.36
CA GLU A 83 29.40 -12.92 -9.03
C GLU A 83 30.34 -11.74 -8.74
N GLN A 84 31.12 -11.34 -9.74
CA GLN A 84 32.01 -10.19 -9.67
C GLN A 84 31.23 -8.88 -9.54
N LYS A 85 30.14 -8.72 -10.29
CA LYS A 85 29.20 -7.58 -10.15
C LYS A 85 28.64 -7.48 -8.75
N ALA A 86 28.12 -8.58 -8.20
CA ALA A 86 27.57 -8.60 -6.84
C ALA A 86 28.60 -8.21 -5.77
N THR A 87 29.87 -8.58 -5.99
CA THR A 87 30.96 -8.24 -5.10
C THR A 87 31.39 -6.79 -5.24
N LEU A 88 31.48 -6.29 -6.47
CA LEU A 88 31.73 -4.88 -6.78
C LEU A 88 30.64 -3.98 -6.18
N ASP A 89 29.37 -4.37 -6.29
CA ASP A 89 28.23 -3.66 -5.68
C ASP A 89 28.33 -3.59 -4.16
N LYS A 90 28.80 -4.68 -3.53
CA LYS A 90 29.03 -4.69 -2.07
C LYS A 90 30.15 -3.72 -1.69
N LEU A 91 31.26 -3.73 -2.41
CA LEU A 91 32.39 -2.82 -2.18
C LEU A 91 32.00 -1.36 -2.45
N ALA A 92 31.26 -1.08 -3.53
CA ALA A 92 30.73 0.24 -3.80
C ALA A 92 29.81 0.74 -2.68
N GLY A 93 29.04 -0.18 -2.06
CA GLY A 93 28.26 0.11 -0.85
C GLY A 93 29.09 0.49 0.37
N GLU A 94 30.20 -0.21 0.63
CA GLU A 94 31.07 0.04 1.80
C GLU A 94 31.90 1.34 1.67
N TYR A 95 32.04 1.88 0.45
CA TYR A 95 32.83 3.07 0.12
C TYR A 95 31.96 4.18 -0.50
N ALA A 96 30.68 4.21 -0.12
CA ALA A 96 29.67 5.16 -0.59
C ALA A 96 30.13 6.62 -0.59
N ASP A 97 30.61 7.07 0.57
CA ASP A 97 30.93 8.45 0.83
C ASP A 97 32.18 8.88 0.05
N GLU A 98 33.17 7.98 -0.05
CA GLU A 98 34.37 8.22 -0.86
C GLU A 98 34.03 8.30 -2.35
N LEU A 99 33.16 7.40 -2.84
CA LEU A 99 32.72 7.40 -4.24
C LEU A 99 31.90 8.64 -4.59
N ALA A 100 31.03 9.09 -3.68
CA ALA A 100 30.27 10.33 -3.85
C ALA A 100 31.20 11.56 -3.93
N ASN A 101 32.24 11.60 -3.10
CA ASN A 101 33.26 12.66 -3.14
C ASN A 101 34.12 12.61 -4.43
N LEU A 102 34.21 11.45 -5.07
CA LEU A 102 34.83 11.28 -6.40
C LEU A 102 33.87 11.55 -7.56
N GLY A 103 32.61 11.96 -7.29
CA GLY A 103 31.59 12.22 -8.30
C GLY A 103 30.98 10.95 -8.93
N VAL A 104 31.26 9.78 -8.36
CA VAL A 104 30.77 8.48 -8.83
C VAL A 104 29.42 8.20 -8.19
N ARG A 105 28.38 8.09 -9.02
CA ARG A 105 27.04 7.74 -8.54
C ARG A 105 26.94 6.25 -8.34
N VAL A 106 26.70 5.81 -7.11
CA VAL A 106 26.41 4.41 -6.81
C VAL A 106 24.90 4.21 -6.81
N SER A 107 24.36 3.81 -7.95
CA SER A 107 22.93 3.50 -8.15
C SER A 107 22.42 2.37 -7.22
N ASN A 108 23.31 1.51 -6.71
CA ASN A 108 22.97 0.36 -5.85
C ASN A 108 23.03 0.64 -4.35
N LEU A 109 23.45 1.82 -3.91
CA LEU A 109 23.46 2.22 -2.49
C LEU A 109 22.06 2.56 -1.96
N GLU A 110 21.14 2.93 -2.85
CA GLU A 110 19.73 3.12 -2.52
C GLU A 110 18.99 1.79 -2.29
N LYS A 111 19.50 0.66 -2.82
CA LYS A 111 18.85 -0.66 -2.74
C LYS A 111 19.21 -1.50 -1.50
N LYS A 112 20.19 -1.10 -0.67
CA LYS A 112 20.61 -1.91 0.50
C LYS A 112 20.54 -1.21 1.87
N VAL A 113 20.35 0.10 1.92
CA VAL A 113 20.01 0.83 3.17
C VAL A 113 18.49 1.14 3.27
N GLY A 114 17.69 0.66 2.31
CA GLY A 114 16.28 1.03 2.15
C GLY A 114 15.29 -0.11 1.95
N ASN A 115 15.61 -1.34 2.37
CA ASN A 115 14.67 -2.47 2.23
C ASN A 115 13.43 -2.35 3.13
N ILE A 116 13.37 -1.37 4.03
CA ILE A 116 12.19 -1.06 4.83
C ILE A 116 11.82 0.39 4.61
N SER A 117 10.58 0.64 4.21
CA SER A 117 9.99 1.98 4.15
C SER A 117 8.91 2.11 5.23
N TRP A 118 8.87 3.28 5.86
CA TRP A 118 7.82 3.68 6.78
C TRP A 118 6.93 4.72 6.12
N SER A 119 5.63 4.61 6.35
CA SER A 119 4.64 5.61 5.93
C SER A 119 3.46 5.59 6.91
N GLY A 120 2.51 6.49 6.74
CA GLY A 120 1.33 6.46 7.59
C GLY A 120 0.34 7.59 7.35
N ASP A 121 -0.64 7.65 8.23
CA ASP A 121 -1.58 8.75 8.33
C ASP A 121 -2.01 9.00 9.76
N ALA A 122 -2.43 10.23 10.02
CA ALA A 122 -3.10 10.60 11.26
C ALA A 122 -4.39 11.36 10.95
N ARG A 123 -5.41 11.19 11.79
CA ARG A 123 -6.71 11.85 11.67
C ARG A 123 -7.18 12.31 13.04
N MET A 124 -7.64 13.55 13.10
CA MET A 124 -8.38 14.11 14.23
C MET A 124 -9.78 14.43 13.71
N ARG A 125 -10.83 13.88 14.34
CA ARG A 125 -12.19 13.92 13.81
C ARG A 125 -13.20 14.28 14.89
N TYR A 126 -14.07 15.25 14.58
CA TYR A 126 -15.31 15.49 15.30
C TYR A 126 -16.49 14.93 14.49
N GLN A 127 -17.47 14.35 15.17
CA GLN A 127 -18.69 13.81 14.57
C GLN A 127 -19.89 14.25 15.40
N ASN A 128 -20.89 14.81 14.73
CA ASN A 128 -22.26 14.82 15.21
C ASN A 128 -22.96 13.62 14.55
N LYS A 129 -23.59 12.79 15.36
CA LYS A 129 -24.04 11.45 14.99
C LYS A 129 -25.57 11.40 14.96
N ALA A 130 -26.10 10.57 14.07
CA ALA A 130 -27.53 10.38 13.87
C ALA A 130 -28.18 9.57 15.01
N LEU A 131 -27.52 8.50 15.47
CA LEU A 131 -28.10 7.58 16.45
C LEU A 131 -27.43 7.64 17.84
N ASN A 132 -26.33 8.37 17.97
CA ASN A 132 -25.48 8.34 19.14
C ASN A 132 -25.07 9.75 19.56
N ASP A 133 -24.48 9.86 20.76
CA ASP A 133 -23.84 11.11 21.18
C ASP A 133 -22.70 11.50 20.22
N ASP A 134 -22.46 12.82 20.14
CA ASP A 134 -21.33 13.37 19.41
C ASP A 134 -19.99 12.80 19.88
N ASN A 135 -19.02 12.73 18.98
CA ASN A 135 -17.74 12.07 19.22
C ASN A 135 -16.56 12.97 18.81
N TYR A 136 -15.46 12.88 19.56
CA TYR A 136 -14.18 13.48 19.21
C TYR A 136 -13.08 12.43 19.33
N ASP A 137 -12.58 11.96 18.20
CA ASP A 137 -11.62 10.86 18.10
C ASP A 137 -10.34 11.23 17.34
N GLY A 138 -9.28 10.49 17.63
CA GLY A 138 -8.00 10.52 16.94
C GLY A 138 -7.60 9.14 16.46
N ARG A 139 -6.87 9.08 15.34
CA ARG A 139 -6.21 7.86 14.87
C ARG A 139 -4.82 8.20 14.36
N ILE A 140 -3.84 7.35 14.67
CA ILE A 140 -2.58 7.29 13.95
C ILE A 140 -2.34 5.87 13.42
N ARG A 141 -1.87 5.78 12.17
CA ARG A 141 -1.48 4.53 11.52
C ARG A 141 -0.04 4.62 11.06
N ILE A 142 0.75 3.61 11.39
CA ILE A 142 2.14 3.46 10.94
C ILE A 142 2.22 2.17 10.11
N VAL A 143 2.64 2.32 8.86
CA VAL A 143 2.84 1.23 7.90
C VAL A 143 4.33 0.98 7.75
N ALA A 144 4.75 -0.24 8.07
CA ALA A 144 6.09 -0.75 7.77
C ALA A 144 6.01 -1.66 6.56
N LYS A 145 6.74 -1.36 5.49
CA LYS A 145 6.82 -2.19 4.30
C LYS A 145 8.26 -2.63 4.07
N ALA A 146 8.50 -3.94 4.07
CA ALA A 146 9.80 -4.54 3.88
C ALA A 146 9.89 -5.21 2.49
N ALA A 147 10.73 -4.70 1.61
CA ALA A 147 11.10 -5.35 0.36
C ALA A 147 12.02 -6.54 0.66
N VAL A 148 11.59 -7.74 0.27
CA VAL A 148 12.36 -8.99 0.44
C VAL A 148 13.25 -9.23 -0.78
N ASN A 149 12.69 -9.00 -1.98
CA ASN A 149 13.38 -8.99 -3.27
C ASN A 149 12.52 -8.22 -4.31
N ASP A 150 12.93 -8.21 -5.57
CA ASP A 150 12.25 -7.44 -6.64
C ASP A 150 10.78 -7.82 -6.87
N SER A 151 10.37 -9.05 -6.51
CA SER A 151 8.98 -9.51 -6.67
C SER A 151 8.23 -9.70 -5.36
N THR A 152 8.88 -9.54 -4.20
CA THR A 152 8.31 -9.91 -2.90
C THR A 152 8.43 -8.79 -1.87
N TYR A 153 7.33 -8.48 -1.19
CA TYR A 153 7.36 -7.61 -0.01
C TYR A 153 6.46 -8.13 1.11
N ALA A 154 6.84 -7.82 2.35
CA ALA A 154 6.00 -7.95 3.52
C ALA A 154 5.53 -6.57 3.98
N GLN A 155 4.32 -6.47 4.54
CA GLN A 155 3.78 -5.23 5.08
C GLN A 155 3.09 -5.49 6.41
N ALA A 156 3.35 -4.62 7.39
CA ALA A 156 2.59 -4.53 8.63
C ALA A 156 1.99 -3.12 8.78
N ARG A 157 0.81 -3.01 9.39
CA ARG A 157 0.25 -1.73 9.81
C ARG A 157 -0.15 -1.79 11.28
N PHE A 158 0.33 -0.80 12.03
CA PHE A 158 -0.01 -0.58 13.43
C PHE A 158 -0.96 0.62 13.50
N THR A 159 -2.08 0.43 14.18
CA THR A 159 -3.11 1.45 14.36
C THR A 159 -3.26 1.74 15.85
N SER A 160 -3.30 3.02 16.20
CA SER A 160 -3.73 3.47 17.51
C SER A 160 -4.92 4.42 17.36
N ASN A 161 -5.98 4.15 18.13
CA ASN A 161 -7.16 5.01 18.20
C ASN A 161 -7.26 5.64 19.59
N MET A 162 -7.68 6.90 19.62
CA MET A 162 -7.89 7.68 20.83
C MET A 162 -9.31 8.22 20.84
N ASN A 163 -10.01 8.14 21.96
CA ASN A 163 -11.25 8.86 22.19
C ASN A 163 -10.95 10.05 23.10
N PHE A 164 -10.89 11.25 22.53
CA PHE A 164 -10.55 12.46 23.26
C PHE A 164 -11.68 13.00 24.13
N LYS A 165 -12.92 12.50 23.95
CA LYS A 165 -14.10 12.95 24.70
C LYS A 165 -14.26 12.20 26.01
N ASN A 166 -14.18 10.87 25.97
CA ASN A 166 -14.63 10.00 27.07
C ASN A 166 -13.56 9.04 27.60
N ASP A 167 -12.36 8.98 27.00
CA ASP A 167 -11.30 8.06 27.40
C ASP A 167 -9.98 8.80 27.63
N LYS A 168 -9.14 8.23 28.49
CA LYS A 168 -7.77 8.70 28.77
C LYS A 168 -6.71 7.76 28.21
N ASP A 169 -7.10 6.55 27.84
CA ASP A 169 -6.23 5.52 27.31
C ASP A 169 -6.33 5.43 25.79
N ALA A 170 -5.33 4.80 25.18
CA ALA A 170 -5.29 4.53 23.75
C ALA A 170 -4.87 3.09 23.52
N ASN A 171 -5.64 2.36 22.70
CA ASN A 171 -5.29 1.02 22.28
C ASN A 171 -4.37 1.08 21.06
N THR A 172 -3.37 0.20 21.01
CA THR A 172 -2.52 0.00 19.83
C THR A 172 -2.56 -1.46 19.41
N TYR A 173 -2.83 -1.71 18.14
CA TYR A 173 -2.92 -3.07 17.59
C TYR A 173 -2.36 -3.11 16.16
N ALA A 174 -1.90 -4.30 15.75
CA ALA A 174 -1.53 -4.56 14.36
C ALA A 174 -2.77 -5.04 13.60
N ASP A 175 -3.27 -4.22 12.66
CA ASP A 175 -4.47 -4.53 11.89
C ASP A 175 -4.16 -5.06 10.48
N GLN A 176 -2.92 -5.00 10.03
CA GLN A 176 -2.49 -5.65 8.80
C GLN A 176 -1.15 -6.35 9.01
N LEU A 177 -1.04 -7.55 8.45
CA LEU A 177 0.23 -8.27 8.31
C LEU A 177 0.10 -9.26 7.15
N PHE A 178 0.77 -8.96 6.04
CA PHE A 178 0.71 -9.82 4.86
C PHE A 178 2.00 -9.82 4.06
N VAL A 179 2.16 -10.85 3.24
CA VAL A 179 3.23 -10.99 2.23
C VAL A 179 2.61 -11.01 0.85
N ASN A 180 3.21 -10.28 -0.09
CA ASN A 180 2.81 -10.23 -1.49
C ASN A 180 3.97 -10.69 -2.37
N HIS A 181 3.71 -11.59 -3.31
CA HIS A 181 4.67 -12.05 -4.32
C HIS A 181 4.11 -11.83 -5.73
N GLY A 182 4.91 -11.24 -6.62
CA GLY A 182 4.58 -11.00 -8.03
C GLY A 182 5.17 -12.06 -8.96
N PHE A 183 4.38 -12.47 -9.95
CA PHE A 183 4.72 -13.42 -11.03
C PHE A 183 4.54 -12.73 -12.40
N GLY A 184 5.03 -11.50 -12.54
CA GLY A 184 4.72 -10.62 -13.68
C GLY A 184 3.39 -9.90 -13.49
N ASP A 185 2.44 -10.09 -14.41
CA ASP A 185 1.09 -9.49 -14.34
C ASP A 185 0.21 -10.12 -13.25
N PHE A 186 0.63 -11.27 -12.71
CA PHE A 186 -0.06 -11.96 -11.61
C PHE A 186 0.59 -11.66 -10.27
N SER A 187 -0.17 -11.65 -9.19
CA SER A 187 0.39 -11.65 -7.84
C SER A 187 -0.45 -12.45 -6.86
N ALA A 188 0.23 -13.08 -5.91
CA ALA A 188 -0.37 -13.76 -4.76
C ALA A 188 -0.11 -12.96 -3.49
N ARG A 189 -1.10 -12.89 -2.60
CA ARG A 189 -0.96 -12.28 -1.28
C ARG A 189 -1.56 -13.17 -0.20
N LEU A 190 -0.84 -13.33 0.90
CA LEU A 190 -1.27 -14.11 2.07
C LEU A 190 -1.11 -13.30 3.36
N GLY A 191 -2.10 -13.40 4.25
CA GLY A 191 -2.09 -12.82 5.59
C GLY A 191 -3.35 -12.04 5.92
N ARG A 192 -3.26 -11.18 6.94
CA ARG A 192 -4.31 -10.22 7.32
C ARG A 192 -4.23 -8.99 6.42
N GLN A 193 -5.24 -8.78 5.59
CA GLN A 193 -5.19 -7.80 4.52
C GLN A 193 -6.53 -7.05 4.34
N PRO A 194 -6.47 -5.77 3.93
CA PRO A 194 -7.68 -4.98 3.73
C PRO A 194 -8.45 -5.47 2.50
N ILE A 195 -9.76 -5.27 2.53
CA ILE A 195 -10.64 -5.48 1.38
C ILE A 195 -11.68 -4.36 1.33
N THR A 196 -11.99 -3.92 0.12
CA THR A 196 -12.97 -2.86 -0.13
C THR A 196 -13.70 -3.24 -1.39
N PHE A 197 -15.02 -3.23 -1.37
CA PHE A 197 -15.83 -3.44 -2.56
C PHE A 197 -16.40 -2.12 -3.08
N GLY A 198 -16.84 -2.10 -4.35
CA GLY A 198 -17.41 -0.89 -4.93
C GLY A 198 -16.38 0.14 -5.41
N ASN A 199 -16.87 1.35 -5.74
CA ASN A 199 -16.08 2.41 -6.38
C ASN A 199 -15.97 3.74 -5.60
N GLN A 200 -16.75 3.94 -4.53
CA GLN A 200 -16.78 5.21 -3.79
C GLN A 200 -16.60 5.00 -2.28
N GLY A 201 -15.41 4.54 -1.84
CA GLY A 201 -15.14 4.38 -0.40
C GLY A 201 -16.30 3.70 0.33
N GLY A 202 -16.77 2.59 -0.25
CA GLY A 202 -18.19 2.21 -0.27
C GLY A 202 -18.81 1.86 1.07
N TRP A 203 -20.06 1.41 1.01
CA TRP A 203 -20.78 0.87 2.17
C TRP A 203 -20.28 -0.51 2.61
N LEU A 204 -19.46 -1.16 1.78
CA LEU A 204 -18.97 -2.53 2.00
C LEU A 204 -17.46 -2.48 2.09
N TYR A 205 -16.99 -2.03 3.24
CA TYR A 205 -15.58 -1.83 3.54
C TYR A 205 -15.19 -2.70 4.74
N GLY A 206 -14.28 -3.65 4.55
CA GLY A 206 -13.69 -4.33 5.68
C GLY A 206 -12.67 -3.39 6.33
N ASP A 207 -12.93 -2.88 7.54
CA ASP A 207 -12.16 -1.94 8.39
C ASP A 207 -10.62 -1.86 8.16
N GLY A 208 -9.82 -1.75 9.23
CA GLY A 208 -8.38 -1.89 9.09
C GLY A 208 -7.90 -3.32 8.86
N LYS A 209 -8.60 -4.28 9.47
CA LYS A 209 -8.36 -5.71 9.63
C LYS A 209 -8.82 -6.55 8.44
N GLY A 210 -9.82 -6.10 7.69
CA GLY A 210 -10.27 -6.74 6.44
C GLY A 210 -10.56 -8.24 6.60
N TYR A 211 -9.71 -9.10 6.04
CA TYR A 211 -9.84 -10.55 6.15
C TYR A 211 -8.47 -11.25 6.33
N ASP A 212 -8.49 -12.41 6.97
CA ASP A 212 -7.35 -13.32 7.14
C ASP A 212 -7.42 -14.40 6.06
N GLY A 213 -6.54 -14.32 5.05
CA GLY A 213 -6.64 -15.26 3.94
C GLY A 213 -5.63 -15.09 2.83
N ALA A 214 -6.02 -15.56 1.66
CA ALA A 214 -5.21 -15.52 0.46
C ALA A 214 -5.98 -14.88 -0.71
N GLN A 215 -5.26 -14.15 -1.56
CA GLN A 215 -5.79 -13.68 -2.84
C GLN A 215 -4.80 -13.91 -3.97
N LEU A 216 -5.37 -14.11 -5.16
CA LEU A 216 -4.69 -14.04 -6.44
C LEU A 216 -5.23 -12.85 -7.22
N SER A 217 -4.35 -12.10 -7.85
CA SER A 217 -4.72 -10.98 -8.69
C SER A 217 -3.99 -11.02 -10.02
N TYR A 218 -4.66 -10.55 -11.05
CA TYR A 218 -4.13 -10.27 -12.37
C TYR A 218 -4.30 -8.78 -12.66
N LYS A 219 -3.26 -8.14 -13.17
CA LYS A 219 -3.29 -6.73 -13.57
C LYS A 219 -2.77 -6.58 -15.00
N GLY A 220 -3.70 -6.51 -15.95
CA GLY A 220 -3.42 -6.11 -17.31
C GLY A 220 -3.39 -4.58 -17.48
N SER A 221 -3.22 -4.13 -18.73
CA SER A 221 -3.14 -2.70 -19.06
C SER A 221 -4.47 -1.95 -18.92
N LYS A 222 -5.61 -2.65 -19.07
CA LYS A 222 -6.97 -2.07 -19.00
C LYS A 222 -7.90 -2.77 -18.01
N VAL A 223 -7.58 -4.00 -17.63
CA VAL A 223 -8.43 -4.85 -16.80
C VAL A 223 -7.62 -5.39 -15.63
N GLY A 224 -8.21 -5.35 -14.44
CA GLY A 224 -7.74 -6.03 -13.24
C GLY A 224 -8.75 -7.07 -12.79
N VAL A 225 -8.26 -8.20 -12.29
CA VAL A 225 -9.09 -9.23 -11.65
C VAL A 225 -8.45 -9.61 -10.33
N THR A 226 -9.23 -9.79 -9.27
CA THR A 226 -8.78 -10.33 -7.98
C THR A 226 -9.79 -11.35 -7.50
N VAL A 227 -9.30 -12.51 -7.09
CA VAL A 227 -10.11 -13.52 -6.38
C VAL A 227 -9.44 -13.81 -5.05
N GLY A 228 -10.23 -14.08 -4.02
CA GLY A 228 -9.68 -14.42 -2.72
C GLY A 228 -10.62 -15.26 -1.88
N TYR A 229 -10.03 -15.86 -0.85
CA TYR A 229 -10.70 -16.67 0.14
C TYR A 229 -10.06 -16.45 1.51
N GLY A 230 -10.87 -16.31 2.55
CA GLY A 230 -10.40 -16.21 3.92
C GLY A 230 -11.47 -15.82 4.91
N GLN A 231 -11.11 -15.74 6.18
CA GLN A 231 -12.01 -15.38 7.27
C GLN A 231 -12.17 -13.86 7.35
N PHE A 232 -13.40 -13.36 7.33
CA PHE A 232 -13.69 -11.93 7.44
C PHE A 232 -13.55 -11.46 8.89
N ASN A 233 -12.76 -10.41 9.12
CA ASN A 233 -12.33 -10.02 10.47
C ASN A 233 -13.10 -8.83 11.06
N THR A 234 -14.04 -8.26 10.32
CA THR A 234 -14.62 -6.99 10.70
C THR A 234 -16.05 -6.84 10.22
N SER A 235 -16.88 -6.34 11.11
CA SER A 235 -18.21 -5.89 10.82
C SER A 235 -18.58 -4.90 11.94
N ASP A 236 -19.54 -4.04 11.65
CA ASP A 236 -20.06 -3.08 12.63
C ASP A 236 -21.08 -3.74 13.58
N TYR A 237 -21.33 -5.06 13.46
CA TYR A 237 -22.06 -5.85 14.44
C TYR A 237 -21.21 -6.08 15.71
N ASP A 238 -21.42 -5.27 16.74
CA ASP A 238 -20.70 -5.38 18.03
C ASP A 238 -21.60 -5.98 19.13
N GLY A 239 -21.20 -7.13 19.67
CA GLY A 239 -21.82 -7.76 20.84
C GLY A 239 -23.27 -8.22 20.65
N VAL A 240 -23.63 -8.63 19.43
CA VAL A 240 -24.94 -9.19 19.11
C VAL A 240 -25.12 -10.54 19.83
N ALA A 241 -26.28 -10.74 20.46
CA ALA A 241 -26.62 -11.97 21.17
C ALA A 241 -27.09 -13.08 20.23
N ASP A 242 -27.48 -12.71 19.00
CA ASP A 242 -27.91 -13.60 17.93
C ASP A 242 -26.73 -13.90 17.00
N PRO A 243 -26.21 -15.14 16.97
CA PRO A 243 -25.11 -15.53 16.10
C PRO A 243 -25.48 -15.50 14.61
N ASP A 244 -26.78 -15.53 14.26
CA ASP A 244 -27.24 -15.59 12.86
C ASP A 244 -27.21 -14.21 12.18
N GLU A 245 -27.10 -13.11 12.95
CA GLU A 245 -26.96 -11.74 12.44
C GLU A 245 -25.49 -11.31 12.25
N ASN A 246 -24.53 -12.17 12.60
CA ASN A 246 -23.12 -11.79 12.68
C ASN A 246 -22.26 -12.52 11.64
N ILE A 247 -21.75 -11.76 10.65
CA ILE A 247 -20.80 -12.28 9.65
C ILE A 247 -19.34 -12.30 10.14
N LEU A 248 -19.08 -11.83 11.37
CA LEU A 248 -17.72 -11.86 11.93
C LEU A 248 -17.24 -13.31 12.03
N ASP A 249 -15.99 -13.52 11.67
CA ASP A 249 -15.34 -14.83 11.68
C ASP A 249 -15.89 -15.83 10.63
N GLU A 250 -16.81 -15.40 9.77
CA GLU A 250 -17.28 -16.20 8.63
C GLU A 250 -16.22 -16.28 7.53
N ASN A 251 -16.15 -17.44 6.88
CA ASN A 251 -15.30 -17.60 5.72
C ASN A 251 -15.96 -16.92 4.51
N MET A 252 -15.19 -16.19 3.72
CA MET A 252 -15.67 -15.46 2.56
C MET A 252 -14.85 -15.84 1.33
N PHE A 253 -15.56 -16.22 0.26
CA PHE A 253 -15.02 -16.17 -1.10
C PHE A 253 -15.41 -14.85 -1.75
N PHE A 254 -14.50 -14.23 -2.49
CA PHE A 254 -14.84 -13.06 -3.29
C PHE A 254 -14.12 -13.07 -4.64
N ALA A 255 -14.76 -12.41 -5.61
CA ALA A 255 -14.19 -12.15 -6.93
C ALA A 255 -14.48 -10.71 -7.34
N ARG A 256 -13.51 -10.05 -7.95
CA ARG A 256 -13.59 -8.64 -8.35
C ARG A 256 -12.95 -8.48 -9.70
N ALA A 257 -13.61 -7.74 -10.58
CA ALA A 257 -13.06 -7.35 -11.86
C ALA A 257 -13.28 -5.86 -12.05
N ASN A 258 -12.26 -5.16 -12.52
CA ASN A 258 -12.35 -3.73 -12.81
C ASN A 258 -11.72 -3.43 -14.17
N GLY A 259 -12.25 -2.44 -14.88
CA GLY A 259 -11.81 -2.07 -16.21
C GLY A 259 -11.83 -0.57 -16.41
N LYS A 260 -10.86 -0.06 -17.17
CA LYS A 260 -10.83 1.35 -17.58
C LYS A 260 -10.89 1.50 -19.10
N LEU A 261 -11.90 2.24 -19.55
CA LEU A 261 -12.20 2.55 -20.95
C LEU A 261 -12.22 4.07 -21.14
N ASN A 262 -11.03 4.66 -21.32
CA ASN A 262 -10.83 6.10 -21.46
C ASN A 262 -11.37 6.88 -20.24
N VAL A 263 -12.53 7.52 -20.39
CA VAL A 263 -13.23 8.29 -19.35
C VAL A 263 -14.16 7.44 -18.49
N VAL A 264 -14.40 6.19 -18.86
CA VAL A 264 -15.29 5.26 -18.14
C VAL A 264 -14.46 4.29 -17.31
N ASP A 265 -14.81 4.17 -16.04
CA ASP A 265 -14.34 3.13 -15.12
C ASP A 265 -15.52 2.18 -14.84
N LEU A 266 -15.28 0.88 -14.94
CA LEU A 266 -16.27 -0.17 -14.69
C LEU A 266 -15.74 -1.13 -13.63
N GLY A 267 -16.63 -1.70 -12.82
CA GLY A 267 -16.29 -2.80 -11.94
C GLY A 267 -17.47 -3.70 -11.65
N VAL A 268 -17.14 -4.94 -11.32
CA VAL A 268 -18.07 -5.97 -10.84
C VAL A 268 -17.41 -6.63 -9.65
N ASP A 269 -18.17 -6.80 -8.59
CA ASP A 269 -17.76 -7.45 -7.35
C ASP A 269 -18.75 -8.58 -7.05
N TYR A 270 -18.25 -9.71 -6.56
CA TYR A 270 -19.05 -10.83 -6.07
C TYR A 270 -18.49 -11.27 -4.73
N VAL A 271 -19.38 -11.50 -3.77
CA VAL A 271 -19.04 -11.90 -2.41
C VAL A 271 -19.95 -13.06 -2.01
N ARG A 272 -19.35 -14.09 -1.42
CA ARG A 272 -20.07 -15.20 -0.83
C ARG A 272 -19.50 -15.52 0.55
N PHE A 273 -20.34 -15.44 1.56
CA PHE A 273 -20.05 -15.98 2.88
C PHE A 273 -20.35 -17.49 2.90
N VAL A 274 -19.50 -18.25 3.59
CA VAL A 274 -19.46 -19.71 3.62
C VAL A 274 -19.72 -20.14 5.06
N GLY A 275 -20.96 -20.56 5.32
CA GLY A 275 -21.52 -20.92 6.63
C GLY A 275 -22.92 -21.52 6.45
N GLU A 276 -23.71 -21.68 7.50
CA GLU A 276 -25.07 -22.28 7.38
C GLU A 276 -26.00 -21.41 6.52
N ASP A 277 -25.97 -20.08 6.67
CA ASP A 277 -26.90 -19.15 6.01
C ASP A 277 -26.41 -18.52 4.69
N HIS A 278 -25.30 -19.04 4.12
CA HIS A 278 -24.78 -18.73 2.77
C HIS A 278 -25.26 -17.42 2.12
N VAL A 279 -24.69 -16.27 2.51
CA VAL A 279 -25.06 -14.98 1.91
C VAL A 279 -24.25 -14.73 0.62
N ASN A 280 -24.93 -14.47 -0.49
CA ASN A 280 -24.34 -14.22 -1.82
C ASN A 280 -24.73 -12.82 -2.30
N MET A 281 -23.75 -11.99 -2.61
CA MET A 281 -23.98 -10.64 -3.11
C MET A 281 -23.22 -10.39 -4.41
N ILE A 282 -23.83 -9.62 -5.30
CA ILE A 282 -23.21 -9.14 -6.53
C ILE A 282 -23.37 -7.62 -6.64
N GLY A 283 -22.29 -6.94 -6.99
CA GLY A 283 -22.22 -5.51 -7.17
C GLY A 283 -21.71 -5.14 -8.56
N ALA A 284 -22.26 -4.07 -9.13
CA ALA A 284 -21.75 -3.43 -10.33
C ALA A 284 -21.51 -1.95 -10.05
N ASN A 285 -20.39 -1.43 -10.53
CA ASN A 285 -19.98 -0.06 -10.28
C ASN A 285 -19.53 0.64 -11.57
N LEU A 286 -19.90 1.92 -11.67
CA LEU A 286 -19.70 2.75 -12.85
C LEU A 286 -19.13 4.11 -12.44
N GLY A 287 -18.07 4.54 -13.10
CA GLY A 287 -17.51 5.88 -13.00
C GLY A 287 -17.35 6.51 -14.37
N PHE A 288 -17.64 7.80 -14.48
CA PHE A 288 -17.40 8.61 -15.66
C PHE A 288 -16.63 9.86 -15.26
N ASN A 289 -15.44 10.05 -15.80
CA ASN A 289 -14.50 11.10 -15.41
C ASN A 289 -14.10 11.94 -16.62
N VAL A 290 -14.50 13.22 -16.65
CA VAL A 290 -14.16 14.18 -17.72
C VAL A 290 -13.65 15.48 -17.12
N GLY A 291 -12.36 15.76 -17.33
CA GLY A 291 -11.69 16.89 -16.71
C GLY A 291 -11.76 16.78 -15.18
N ASP A 292 -12.30 17.82 -14.55
CA ASP A 292 -12.52 17.87 -13.11
C ASP A 292 -13.89 17.34 -12.67
N PHE A 293 -14.75 16.95 -13.63
CA PHE A 293 -16.08 16.44 -13.35
C PHE A 293 -16.09 14.91 -13.28
N ARG A 294 -16.83 14.37 -12.31
CA ARG A 294 -17.09 12.95 -12.16
C ARG A 294 -18.58 12.66 -11.99
N VAL A 295 -19.06 11.60 -12.63
CA VAL A 295 -20.31 10.92 -12.28
C VAL A 295 -19.92 9.54 -11.78
N PHE A 296 -20.56 9.06 -10.73
CA PHE A 296 -20.30 7.74 -10.19
C PHE A 296 -21.61 7.13 -9.69
N GLY A 297 -21.62 5.81 -9.62
CA GLY A 297 -22.68 5.07 -8.99
C GLY A 297 -22.28 3.61 -8.81
N GLU A 298 -22.94 2.95 -7.89
CA GLU A 298 -22.87 1.50 -7.71
C GLU A 298 -24.25 0.95 -7.37
N TYR A 299 -24.45 -0.32 -7.71
CA TYR A 299 -25.65 -1.08 -7.41
C TYR A 299 -25.23 -2.46 -6.90
N TRP A 300 -25.88 -2.92 -5.84
CA TRP A 300 -25.66 -4.19 -5.18
C TRP A 300 -26.97 -4.93 -5.00
N LYS A 301 -26.89 -6.26 -5.06
CA LYS A 301 -28.01 -7.15 -4.82
C LYS A 301 -27.55 -8.33 -3.98
N ASN A 302 -28.22 -8.59 -2.87
CA ASN A 302 -28.18 -9.87 -2.21
C ASN A 302 -29.07 -10.85 -2.99
N THR A 303 -28.49 -11.99 -3.36
CA THR A 303 -29.11 -13.02 -4.21
C THR A 303 -29.48 -14.28 -3.42
N SER A 304 -29.20 -14.28 -2.11
CA SER A 304 -29.52 -15.38 -1.20
C SER A 304 -30.82 -15.19 -0.43
N ILE A 305 -31.35 -13.97 -0.38
CA ILE A 305 -32.59 -13.66 0.35
C ILE A 305 -33.73 -13.39 -0.64
N ASP A 306 -34.94 -13.78 -0.25
CA ASP A 306 -36.18 -13.52 -0.96
C ASP A 306 -36.98 -12.51 -0.12
N ASP A 307 -36.46 -11.28 -0.06
CA ASP A 307 -36.95 -10.18 0.77
C ASP A 307 -36.91 -8.86 -0.03
N ASP A 308 -37.76 -7.89 0.32
CA ASP A 308 -37.82 -6.59 -0.36
C ASP A 308 -36.62 -5.68 -0.01
N TYR A 309 -35.92 -5.97 1.09
CA TYR A 309 -34.75 -5.24 1.61
C TYR A 309 -33.43 -5.90 1.23
N ASP A 310 -33.21 -6.13 -0.07
CA ASP A 310 -32.09 -6.92 -0.60
C ASP A 310 -31.17 -6.20 -1.59
N ARG A 311 -31.27 -4.87 -1.70
CA ARG A 311 -30.50 -4.07 -2.66
C ARG A 311 -29.87 -2.84 -2.00
N ALA A 312 -28.83 -2.32 -2.63
CA ALA A 312 -28.28 -1.02 -2.28
C ALA A 312 -27.76 -0.32 -3.52
N TRP A 313 -27.99 0.98 -3.64
CA TRP A 313 -27.51 1.77 -4.77
C TRP A 313 -27.22 3.23 -4.41
N ASN A 314 -26.22 3.78 -5.10
CA ASN A 314 -25.95 5.22 -5.07
C ASN A 314 -25.79 5.75 -6.49
N ALA A 315 -26.04 7.04 -6.59
CA ALA A 315 -25.69 7.81 -7.75
C ALA A 315 -25.23 9.19 -7.27
N GLY A 316 -24.12 9.67 -7.83
CA GLY A 316 -23.59 10.95 -7.45
C GLY A 316 -22.73 11.61 -8.51
N ILE A 317 -22.45 12.87 -8.22
CA ILE A 317 -21.62 13.73 -9.04
C ILE A 317 -20.50 14.31 -8.17
N GLY A 318 -19.41 14.70 -8.79
CA GLY A 318 -18.36 15.44 -8.11
C GLY A 318 -17.60 16.37 -9.03
N TYR A 319 -16.95 17.33 -8.40
CA TYR A 319 -16.15 18.34 -9.07
C TYR A 319 -14.86 18.60 -8.32
N GLY A 320 -13.77 18.74 -9.06
CA GLY A 320 -12.44 18.95 -8.53
C GLY A 320 -11.74 17.64 -8.19
N LYS A 321 -10.43 17.76 -7.95
CA LYS A 321 -9.54 16.66 -7.61
C LYS A 321 -8.61 17.09 -6.49
N LEU A 322 -8.72 16.41 -5.36
CA LEU A 322 -7.82 16.61 -4.23
C LEU A 322 -6.40 16.21 -4.64
N ASP A 323 -5.46 17.15 -4.56
CA ASP A 323 -4.04 16.93 -4.75
C ASP A 323 -3.29 17.37 -3.49
N LEU A 324 -2.89 16.38 -2.68
CA LEU A 324 -2.20 16.60 -1.42
C LEU A 324 -0.85 17.31 -1.56
N LYS A 325 -0.29 17.45 -2.77
CA LYS A 325 0.94 18.23 -3.01
C LYS A 325 0.66 19.69 -3.33
N LYS A 326 -0.59 20.04 -3.65
CA LYS A 326 -1.00 21.37 -4.09
C LYS A 326 -1.99 21.98 -3.09
N PRO A 327 -1.52 22.86 -2.18
CA PRO A 327 -2.40 23.62 -1.30
C PRO A 327 -3.49 24.35 -2.08
N GLY A 328 -4.71 24.35 -1.55
CA GLY A 328 -5.91 24.90 -2.19
C GLY A 328 -6.56 24.00 -3.24
N SER A 329 -5.98 22.84 -3.57
CA SER A 329 -6.70 21.82 -4.34
C SER A 329 -7.87 21.29 -3.51
N PHE A 330 -8.98 20.99 -4.16
CA PHE A 330 -10.20 20.54 -3.50
C PHE A 330 -10.94 19.50 -4.34
N ALA A 331 -11.81 18.74 -3.67
CA ALA A 331 -12.79 17.89 -4.32
C ALA A 331 -14.13 18.03 -3.60
N LEU A 332 -15.22 18.08 -4.36
CA LEU A 332 -16.59 18.11 -3.88
C LEU A 332 -17.35 16.92 -4.47
N SER A 333 -18.27 16.35 -3.70
CA SER A 333 -19.26 15.40 -4.23
C SER A 333 -20.59 15.49 -3.52
N LEU A 334 -21.63 15.17 -4.26
CA LEU A 334 -22.99 14.96 -3.78
C LEU A 334 -23.47 13.62 -4.32
N ALA A 335 -24.01 12.78 -3.45
CA ALA A 335 -24.57 11.48 -3.82
C ALA A 335 -25.89 11.24 -3.09
N TYR A 336 -26.82 10.56 -3.76
CA TYR A 336 -27.96 9.94 -3.11
C TYR A 336 -27.64 8.48 -2.84
N ASN A 337 -28.05 7.97 -1.67
CA ASN A 337 -27.84 6.60 -1.24
C ASN A 337 -29.18 6.02 -0.81
N ASP A 338 -29.39 4.76 -1.16
CA ASP A 338 -30.53 3.93 -0.77
C ASP A 338 -29.97 2.54 -0.49
N VAL A 339 -30.00 2.13 0.78
CA VAL A 339 -29.26 0.97 1.28
C VAL A 339 -30.18 0.12 2.14
N ASP A 340 -30.41 -1.11 1.69
CA ASP A 340 -31.12 -2.11 2.47
C ASP A 340 -30.17 -2.90 3.40
N ALA A 341 -30.70 -3.29 4.56
CA ALA A 341 -29.99 -4.09 5.55
C ALA A 341 -29.52 -5.44 4.99
N GLY A 342 -30.25 -6.03 4.05
CA GLY A 342 -29.86 -7.30 3.41
C GLY A 342 -28.59 -7.21 2.57
N VAL A 343 -28.10 -6.02 2.24
CA VAL A 343 -26.80 -5.82 1.58
C VAL A 343 -25.73 -5.32 2.54
N TYR A 344 -26.09 -4.47 3.51
CA TYR A 344 -25.12 -3.86 4.41
C TYR A 344 -24.62 -4.86 5.46
N PHE A 345 -23.40 -5.32 5.30
CA PHE A 345 -22.79 -6.29 6.21
C PHE A 345 -21.71 -5.64 7.10
N GLY A 346 -21.79 -4.31 7.24
CA GLY A 346 -20.93 -3.53 8.12
C GLY A 346 -19.63 -3.03 7.47
N GLY A 347 -19.15 -1.93 8.04
CA GLY A 347 -17.94 -1.23 7.65
C GLY A 347 -18.15 -0.34 6.44
N THR A 348 -17.85 0.96 6.59
CA THR A 348 -18.07 1.98 5.56
C THR A 348 -16.87 2.91 5.43
N GLY A 349 -16.64 3.46 4.24
CA GLY A 349 -15.71 4.58 4.06
C GLY A 349 -16.35 5.95 4.36
N LEU A 350 -17.65 5.99 4.65
CA LEU A 350 -18.32 7.19 5.15
C LEU A 350 -17.83 7.54 6.55
N SER A 351 -17.76 8.84 6.84
CA SER A 351 -17.35 9.36 8.14
C SER A 351 -18.54 9.76 9.03
N THR A 352 -19.77 9.67 8.52
CA THR A 352 -21.02 9.74 9.31
C THR A 352 -21.42 8.35 9.82
N ASP A 353 -22.37 8.26 10.76
CA ASP A 353 -22.84 6.99 11.34
C ASP A 353 -24.23 6.57 10.84
N VAL A 354 -24.76 7.17 9.77
CA VAL A 354 -26.11 6.89 9.26
C VAL A 354 -26.31 5.40 8.94
N LEU A 355 -25.30 4.73 8.38
CA LEU A 355 -25.38 3.30 8.06
C LEU A 355 -25.40 2.39 9.29
N SER A 356 -25.09 2.91 10.48
CA SER A 356 -25.28 2.15 11.73
C SER A 356 -26.75 1.90 12.07
N THR A 357 -27.69 2.56 11.36
CA THR A 357 -29.11 2.20 11.40
C THR A 357 -29.37 0.77 10.92
N LEU A 358 -28.53 0.28 10.00
CA LEU A 358 -28.61 -1.05 9.40
C LEU A 358 -27.77 -2.10 10.15
N THR A 359 -27.26 -1.79 11.34
CA THR A 359 -26.52 -2.76 12.17
C THR A 359 -27.04 -2.85 13.59
N SER A 360 -26.88 -4.03 14.17
CA SER A 360 -27.20 -4.35 15.57
C SER A 360 -25.97 -4.06 16.44
N SER A 361 -26.19 -3.56 17.66
CA SER A 361 -25.10 -3.29 18.62
C SER A 361 -25.51 -3.63 20.04
N THR A 362 -24.54 -3.70 20.96
CA THR A 362 -24.83 -3.84 22.40
C THR A 362 -25.81 -2.80 22.97
N LYS A 363 -25.90 -1.63 22.33
CA LYS A 363 -26.87 -0.56 22.69
C LYS A 363 -28.23 -0.75 22.02
N ASN A 364 -28.27 -1.30 20.81
CA ASN A 364 -29.47 -1.50 19.99
C ASN A 364 -29.61 -2.99 19.65
N LYS A 365 -30.44 -3.70 20.41
CA LYS A 365 -30.70 -5.14 20.18
C LYS A 365 -31.55 -5.32 18.91
N GLY A 366 -30.90 -5.68 17.82
CA GLY A 366 -31.49 -5.80 16.48
C GLY A 366 -31.33 -4.52 15.67
N LEU A 367 -31.58 -4.63 14.36
CA LEU A 367 -31.47 -3.53 13.40
C LEU A 367 -32.34 -2.33 13.81
N TYR A 368 -31.87 -1.10 13.65
CA TYR A 368 -32.70 0.08 13.88
C TYR A 368 -33.66 0.31 12.71
N ALA A 369 -33.19 0.09 11.48
CA ALA A 369 -33.95 0.18 10.23
C ALA A 369 -33.64 -1.02 9.30
N ASP A 370 -34.60 -1.37 8.46
CA ASP A 370 -34.46 -2.37 7.39
C ASP A 370 -33.95 -1.73 6.08
N ASN A 371 -34.22 -0.43 5.90
CA ASN A 371 -33.69 0.42 4.82
C ASN A 371 -33.30 1.81 5.37
N VAL A 372 -32.27 2.42 4.77
CA VAL A 372 -31.97 3.83 4.97
C VAL A 372 -31.70 4.53 3.63
N THR A 373 -32.33 5.69 3.45
CA THR A 373 -32.03 6.61 2.34
C THR A 373 -31.50 7.94 2.84
N PHE A 374 -30.56 8.53 2.11
CA PHE A 374 -29.97 9.81 2.48
C PHE A 374 -29.21 10.46 1.32
N TRP A 375 -29.13 11.79 1.35
CA TRP A 375 -28.14 12.52 0.57
C TRP A 375 -26.84 12.64 1.35
N ASN A 376 -25.71 12.58 0.66
CA ASN A 376 -24.40 12.77 1.25
C ASN A 376 -23.59 13.81 0.47
N ALA A 377 -23.20 14.89 1.14
CA ALA A 377 -22.32 15.92 0.62
C ALA A 377 -20.93 15.79 1.25
N MET A 378 -19.90 15.70 0.42
CA MET A 378 -18.50 15.57 0.84
C MET A 378 -17.65 16.68 0.24
N ALA A 379 -16.73 17.22 1.05
CA ALA A 379 -15.78 18.23 0.65
C ALA A 379 -14.40 17.95 1.25
N ASP A 380 -13.38 17.92 0.39
CA ASP A 380 -11.98 17.82 0.80
C ASP A 380 -11.21 19.04 0.30
N VAL A 381 -10.31 19.58 1.13
CA VAL A 381 -9.39 20.65 0.72
C VAL A 381 -7.99 20.43 1.27
N THR A 382 -6.98 20.48 0.40
CA THR A 382 -5.58 20.43 0.80
C THR A 382 -5.19 21.77 1.43
N LEU A 383 -4.90 21.77 2.72
CA LEU A 383 -4.48 22.96 3.46
C LEU A 383 -2.98 23.23 3.25
N GLN A 384 -2.18 22.16 3.29
CA GLN A 384 -0.74 22.17 3.06
C GLN A 384 -0.31 20.84 2.45
N LYS A 385 0.97 20.71 2.07
CA LYS A 385 1.50 19.44 1.58
C LYS A 385 1.21 18.32 2.57
N ASN A 386 0.50 17.29 2.11
CA ASN A 386 0.04 16.13 2.87
C ASN A 386 -0.91 16.42 4.05
N VAL A 387 -1.49 17.62 4.12
CA VAL A 387 -2.47 18.01 5.15
C VAL A 387 -3.76 18.43 4.46
N TYR A 388 -4.88 17.78 4.79
CA TYR A 388 -6.18 18.14 4.23
C TYR A 388 -7.28 18.15 5.29
N LEU A 389 -8.26 19.02 5.07
CA LEU A 389 -9.52 19.02 5.79
C LEU A 389 -10.54 18.23 5.00
N HIS A 390 -11.32 17.41 5.69
CA HIS A 390 -12.46 16.68 5.16
C HIS A 390 -13.71 17.09 5.93
N GLY A 391 -14.78 17.40 5.20
CA GLY A 391 -16.13 17.59 5.74
C GLY A 391 -17.09 16.67 5.01
N GLU A 392 -18.01 16.06 5.76
CA GLU A 392 -19.07 15.22 5.23
C GLU A 392 -20.37 15.49 6.00
N TYR A 393 -21.49 15.56 5.26
CA TYR A 393 -22.82 15.80 5.79
C TYR A 393 -23.82 14.87 5.11
N ALA A 394 -24.39 13.98 5.90
CA ALA A 394 -25.52 13.15 5.52
C ALA A 394 -26.81 13.84 5.97
N PHE A 395 -27.72 14.08 5.01
CA PHE A 395 -28.92 14.88 5.22
C PHE A 395 -30.14 14.32 4.50
N ASP A 396 -31.32 14.75 4.95
CA ASP A 396 -32.61 14.14 4.52
C ASP A 396 -32.56 12.62 4.75
N VAL A 397 -32.05 12.24 5.92
CA VAL A 397 -31.90 10.85 6.32
C VAL A 397 -33.27 10.29 6.67
N LYS A 398 -33.64 9.18 6.04
CA LYS A 398 -34.91 8.50 6.27
C LYS A 398 -34.66 7.02 6.50
N GLY A 399 -35.09 6.52 7.64
CA GLY A 399 -35.10 5.08 7.92
C GLY A 399 -36.48 4.50 7.67
N GLU A 400 -36.53 3.22 7.33
CA GLU A 400 -37.77 2.44 7.28
C GLU A 400 -37.60 1.17 8.11
N LYS A 401 -38.62 0.78 8.89
CA LYS A 401 -38.65 -0.50 9.59
C LYS A 401 -40.04 -1.12 9.57
N ASN A 402 -40.15 -2.37 9.15
CA ASN A 402 -41.43 -3.07 8.97
C ASN A 402 -42.44 -2.25 8.14
N ASN A 403 -42.00 -1.63 7.03
CA ASN A 403 -42.81 -0.73 6.20
C ASN A 403 -43.36 0.50 6.96
N GLN A 404 -42.65 0.99 7.98
CA GLN A 404 -43.00 2.22 8.70
C GLN A 404 -41.81 3.19 8.69
N ASP A 405 -42.08 4.46 8.41
CA ASP A 405 -41.07 5.51 8.44
C ASP A 405 -40.51 5.71 9.86
N LEU A 406 -39.20 5.89 9.93
CA LEU A 406 -38.46 6.25 11.13
C LEU A 406 -37.80 7.61 10.96
N ASP A 407 -37.83 8.39 12.05
CA ASP A 407 -37.12 9.65 12.13
C ASP A 407 -35.65 9.39 12.47
N VAL A 408 -34.74 9.82 11.60
CA VAL A 408 -33.31 9.66 11.77
C VAL A 408 -32.68 11.04 11.63
N ASP A 409 -31.93 11.45 12.64
CA ASP A 409 -31.26 12.74 12.61
C ASP A 409 -30.21 12.79 11.49
N ASP A 410 -30.03 13.97 10.91
CA ASP A 410 -28.90 14.24 10.03
C ASP A 410 -27.57 14.07 10.80
N ALA A 411 -26.50 13.69 10.10
CA ALA A 411 -25.19 13.51 10.70
C ALA A 411 -24.11 14.25 9.93
N TRP A 412 -23.12 14.80 10.64
CA TRP A 412 -21.99 15.46 10.01
C TRP A 412 -20.67 15.21 10.72
N THR A 413 -19.59 15.37 9.97
CA THR A 413 -18.24 15.20 10.48
C THR A 413 -17.30 16.21 9.85
N VAL A 414 -16.31 16.61 10.65
CA VAL A 414 -15.15 17.35 10.17
C VAL A 414 -13.91 16.64 10.68
N SER A 415 -12.94 16.44 9.80
CA SER A 415 -11.66 15.85 10.19
C SER A 415 -10.47 16.54 9.55
N LEU A 416 -9.41 16.69 10.35
CA LEU A 416 -8.10 17.12 9.93
C LEU A 416 -7.21 15.90 9.75
N ASN A 417 -6.66 15.76 8.56
CA ASN A 417 -5.99 14.55 8.11
C ASN A 417 -4.57 14.85 7.64
N TYR A 418 -3.66 13.95 7.96
CA TYR A 418 -2.23 14.04 7.67
C TYR A 418 -1.77 12.74 7.02
N LYS A 419 -0.91 12.83 6.00
CA LYS A 419 -0.20 11.66 5.42
C LYS A 419 1.31 11.88 5.51
N PHE A 420 2.07 10.84 5.81
CA PHE A 420 3.53 10.95 5.91
C PHE A 420 4.25 9.75 5.30
#